data_AF-A0A0Q4G0W6-F1
#
_entry.id   AF-A0A0Q4G0W6-F1
#
_cell.length_a   1.000
_cell.length_b   1.000
_cell.length_c   1.000
_cell.angle_alpha   90.00
_cell.angle_beta   90.00
_cell.angle_gamma   90.00
#
_symmetry.space_group_name_H-M   'P 1'
#
loop_
_entity.id
_entity.type
_entity.pdbx_description
1 polymer ?
#
loop_
_entity_poly.entity_id
_entity_poly.type
_entity_poly.pdbx_seq_one_letter_code
_entity_poly.pdbx_strand_id
1 'polypeptide(L)'
;MALIHCPECKREVSTRAVACPACGCPIAEGRDGSAAHAAKPVVDAGLLGKLAAVLGAWVVAPHVERTIGIVAFCLMAAFVGYFLFSGGR
;
A
#
# COMPACT_ATOMS: atom_id res chain seq x y z
N MET A 1 -42.71 10.62 -11.55
CA MET A 1 -41.49 11.31 -11.06
C MET A 1 -40.47 10.25 -10.71
N ALA A 2 -39.22 10.35 -11.19
CA ALA A 2 -38.18 9.36 -10.90
C ALA A 2 -37.43 9.77 -9.62
N LEU A 3 -37.75 9.13 -8.51
CA LEU A 3 -36.92 9.13 -7.31
C LEU A 3 -35.97 7.93 -7.42
N ILE A 4 -34.70 8.11 -7.06
CA ILE A 4 -33.72 7.05 -6.96
C ILE A 4 -33.34 6.85 -5.50
N HIS A 5 -32.98 5.63 -5.14
CA HIS A 5 -32.36 5.38 -3.84
C HIS A 5 -30.91 5.84 -3.88
N CYS A 6 -30.52 6.66 -2.90
CA CYS A 6 -29.12 7.00 -2.71
C CYS A 6 -28.31 5.73 -2.42
N PRO A 7 -27.18 5.48 -3.13
CA PRO A 7 -26.38 4.26 -2.94
C PRO A 7 -25.77 4.16 -1.53
N GLU A 8 -25.61 5.29 -0.84
CA GLU A 8 -24.98 5.38 0.47
C GLU A 8 -26.02 5.28 1.60
N CYS A 9 -27.00 6.17 1.62
CA CYS A 9 -27.98 6.23 2.73
C CYS A 9 -29.29 5.51 2.47
N LYS A 10 -29.49 4.94 1.27
CA LYS A 10 -30.72 4.27 0.81
C LYS A 10 -31.99 5.12 0.86
N ARG A 11 -31.88 6.42 1.19
CA ARG A 11 -32.98 7.37 1.18
C ARG A 11 -33.44 7.61 -0.25
N GLU A 12 -34.71 7.91 -0.42
CA GLU A 12 -35.29 8.31 -1.69
C GLU A 12 -34.87 9.75 -2.02
N VAL A 13 -34.24 9.96 -3.17
CA VAL A 13 -33.75 11.27 -3.61
C VAL A 13 -34.16 11.52 -5.06
N SER A 14 -34.42 12.78 -5.40
CA SER A 14 -34.75 13.18 -6.76
C SER A 14 -33.55 12.98 -7.70
N THR A 15 -33.77 12.42 -8.88
CA THR A 15 -32.70 12.26 -9.88
C THR A 15 -32.15 13.58 -10.44
N ARG A 16 -32.75 14.73 -10.07
CA ARG A 16 -32.23 16.07 -10.39
C ARG A 16 -31.36 16.67 -9.29
N ALA A 17 -31.27 16.02 -8.12
CA ALA A 17 -30.46 16.53 -7.02
C ALA A 17 -28.97 16.41 -7.37
N VAL A 18 -28.21 17.50 -7.17
CA VAL A 18 -26.75 17.50 -7.35
C VAL A 18 -26.09 16.63 -6.28
N ALA A 19 -26.59 16.67 -5.06
CA ALA A 19 -26.16 15.84 -3.94
C ALA A 19 -27.36 15.36 -3.10
N CYS A 20 -27.18 14.25 -2.40
CA CYS A 20 -28.15 13.73 -1.45
C CYS A 20 -28.28 14.69 -0.25
N PRO A 21 -29.48 15.21 0.07
CA PRO A 21 -29.66 16.09 1.23
C PRO A 21 -29.49 15.37 2.58
N ALA A 22 -29.52 14.02 2.60
CA ALA A 22 -29.41 13.24 3.82
C ALA A 22 -27.95 12.87 4.18
N CYS A 23 -27.10 12.58 3.19
CA CYS A 23 -25.71 12.14 3.41
C CYS A 23 -24.64 12.99 2.71
N GLY A 24 -25.03 13.91 1.83
CA GLY A 24 -24.10 14.79 1.10
C GLY A 24 -23.46 14.15 -0.15
N CYS A 25 -23.75 12.90 -0.49
CA CYS A 25 -23.13 12.23 -1.63
C CYS A 25 -23.63 12.77 -2.98
N PRO A 26 -22.76 12.99 -3.98
CA PRO A 26 -23.15 13.53 -5.29
C PRO A 26 -24.01 12.53 -6.08
N ILE A 27 -25.14 12.99 -6.62
CA ILE A 27 -26.12 12.17 -7.37
C ILE A 27 -26.14 12.48 -8.87
N ALA A 28 -25.76 13.70 -9.27
CA ALA A 28 -25.84 14.15 -10.66
C ALA A 28 -24.86 13.46 -11.62
N GLU A 29 -23.85 12.74 -11.13
CA GLU A 29 -22.79 12.12 -11.95
C GLU A 29 -23.11 10.71 -12.46
N GLY A 30 -24.31 10.18 -12.23
CA GLY A 30 -24.67 8.79 -12.54
C GLY A 30 -25.28 8.53 -13.94
N ARG A 31 -25.26 9.48 -14.89
CA ARG A 31 -26.04 9.36 -16.15
C ARG A 31 -25.28 9.50 -17.47
N ASP A 32 -23.96 9.59 -17.45
CA ASP A 32 -23.16 9.52 -18.67
C ASP A 32 -22.37 8.22 -18.72
N GLY A 33 -22.98 7.18 -19.31
CA GLY A 33 -22.35 6.14 -20.14
C GLY A 33 -20.94 5.63 -19.84
N SER A 34 -20.48 5.56 -18.58
CA SER A 34 -19.18 5.01 -18.21
C SER A 34 -19.30 4.14 -16.97
N ALA A 35 -19.75 2.90 -17.20
CA ALA A 35 -19.51 1.81 -16.27
C ALA A 35 -18.01 1.53 -16.22
N ALA A 36 -17.24 2.32 -15.45
CA ALA A 36 -15.97 1.96 -14.79
C ALA A 36 -15.17 3.18 -14.23
N HIS A 37 -15.79 4.17 -13.57
CA HIS A 37 -14.99 5.23 -12.94
C HIS A 37 -15.47 5.86 -11.62
N ALA A 38 -16.38 5.24 -10.88
CA ALA A 38 -16.84 5.78 -9.57
C ALA A 38 -16.35 4.99 -8.35
N ALA A 39 -15.16 4.41 -8.45
CA ALA A 39 -14.33 4.12 -7.29
C ALA A 39 -12.91 4.46 -7.69
N LYS A 40 -12.57 5.76 -7.72
CA LYS A 40 -11.16 6.16 -7.75
C LYS A 40 -10.53 5.49 -6.52
N PRO A 41 -9.65 4.48 -6.65
CA PRO A 41 -8.86 4.08 -5.52
C PRO A 41 -8.07 5.33 -5.15
N VAL A 42 -8.18 5.78 -3.90
CA VAL A 42 -7.53 7.00 -3.37
C VAL A 42 -5.99 6.90 -3.36
N VAL A 43 -5.44 5.91 -4.08
CA VAL A 43 -4.03 5.60 -4.22
C VAL A 43 -3.66 5.69 -5.70
N ASP A 44 -3.14 6.85 -6.09
CA ASP A 44 -2.40 6.99 -7.33
C ASP A 44 -1.28 5.94 -7.36
N ALA A 45 -1.24 5.13 -8.42
CA ALA A 45 -0.24 4.07 -8.58
C ALA A 45 1.20 4.62 -8.44
N GLY A 46 1.42 5.89 -8.79
CA GLY A 46 2.69 6.58 -8.62
C GLY A 46 3.05 6.88 -7.16
N LEU A 47 2.07 7.19 -6.30
CA LEU A 47 2.30 7.44 -4.87
C LEU A 47 2.49 6.13 -4.10
N LEU A 48 1.73 5.10 -4.46
CA LEU A 48 1.86 3.76 -3.90
C LEU A 48 3.24 3.15 -4.20
N GLY A 49 3.75 3.35 -5.44
CA GLY A 49 5.10 2.95 -5.82
C GLY A 49 6.20 3.70 -5.06
N LYS A 50 6.05 5.01 -4.86
CA LYS A 50 7.01 5.83 -4.10
C LYS A 50 7.06 5.43 -2.61
N LEU A 51 5.91 5.23 -1.99
CA LEU A 51 5.83 4.80 -0.58
C LEU A 51 6.39 3.39 -0.38
N ALA A 52 6.12 2.47 -1.32
CA ALA A 52 6.68 1.12 -1.27
C ALA A 52 8.21 1.11 -1.40
N ALA A 53 8.77 1.96 -2.27
CA ALA A 53 10.23 2.08 -2.42
C ALA A 53 10.88 2.72 -1.18
N VAL A 54 10.26 3.73 -0.58
CA VAL A 54 10.79 4.39 0.64
C VAL A 54 10.72 3.46 1.84
N LEU A 55 9.60 2.75 2.04
CA LEU A 55 9.46 1.76 3.11
C LEU A 55 10.39 0.56 2.89
N GLY A 56 10.53 0.08 1.66
CA GLY A 56 11.46 -0.97 1.29
C GLY A 56 12.91 -0.57 1.58
N ALA A 57 13.32 0.62 1.17
CA ALA A 57 14.66 1.15 1.42
C ALA A 57 14.94 1.35 2.92
N TRP A 58 13.98 1.87 3.69
CA TRP A 58 14.13 2.07 5.14
C TRP A 58 14.13 0.77 5.95
N VAL A 59 13.52 -0.31 5.47
CA VAL A 59 13.50 -1.62 6.16
C VAL A 59 14.71 -2.48 5.75
N VAL A 60 15.14 -2.38 4.50
CA VAL A 60 16.30 -3.11 3.96
C VAL A 60 17.62 -2.50 4.44
N ALA A 61 17.75 -1.18 4.50
CA ALA A 61 18.98 -0.52 4.95
C ALA A 61 19.45 -0.96 6.37
N PRO A 62 18.59 -1.01 7.42
CA PRO A 62 19.01 -1.48 8.74
C PRO A 62 19.23 -3.00 8.82
N HIS A 63 18.63 -3.80 7.93
CA HIS A 63 18.87 -5.25 7.89
C HIS A 63 20.15 -5.61 7.13
N VAL A 64 20.50 -4.88 6.07
CA VAL A 64 21.72 -5.12 5.29
C VAL A 64 22.97 -4.87 6.15
N GLU A 65 23.00 -3.82 6.97
CA GLU A 65 24.17 -3.56 7.82
C GLU A 65 24.35 -4.64 8.91
N ARG A 66 23.24 -5.03 9.55
CA ARG A 66 23.25 -6.04 10.61
C ARG A 66 23.58 -7.43 10.08
N THR A 67 23.10 -7.79 8.89
CA THR A 67 23.41 -9.08 8.24
C THR A 67 24.86 -9.16 7.80
N ILE A 68 25.44 -8.08 7.24
CA ILE A 68 26.86 -8.03 6.87
C ILE A 68 27.75 -8.24 8.09
N GLY A 69 27.47 -7.58 9.22
CA GLY A 69 28.24 -7.74 10.45
C GLY A 69 28.22 -9.18 10.99
N ILE A 70 27.05 -9.83 11.02
CA ILE A 70 26.89 -11.21 11.48
C ILE A 70 27.65 -12.18 10.58
N VAL A 71 27.52 -12.05 9.25
CA VAL A 71 28.20 -12.93 8.29
C VAL A 71 29.71 -12.80 8.39
N ALA A 72 30.24 -11.57 8.47
CA ALA A 72 31.67 -11.33 8.62
C ALA A 72 32.23 -11.94 9.91
N PHE A 73 31.52 -11.81 11.03
CA PHE A 73 31.92 -12.40 12.30
C PHE A 73 31.92 -13.93 12.25
N CYS A 74 30.88 -14.54 11.67
CA CYS A 74 30.82 -15.99 11.49
C CYS A 74 31.96 -16.53 10.62
N LEU A 75 32.30 -15.86 9.52
CA LEU A 75 33.42 -16.26 8.66
C LEU A 75 34.77 -16.16 9.39
N MET A 76 34.99 -15.10 10.16
CA MET A 76 36.20 -14.95 10.97
C MET A 76 36.29 -16.04 12.06
N ALA A 77 35.20 -16.32 12.78
CA ALA A 77 35.18 -17.37 13.79
C ALA A 77 35.41 -18.77 13.18
N ALA A 78 34.77 -19.06 12.04
CA ALA A 78 34.98 -20.31 11.31
C ALA A 78 36.42 -20.43 10.81
N PHE A 79 37.00 -19.35 10.30
CA PHE A 79 38.39 -19.32 9.84
C PHE A 79 39.37 -19.55 10.99
N VAL A 80 39.22 -18.84 12.11
CA VAL A 80 40.05 -19.00 13.31
C VAL A 80 39.90 -20.41 13.88
N GLY A 81 38.67 -20.93 13.98
CA GLY A 81 38.42 -22.30 14.42
C GLY A 81 39.05 -23.33 13.49
N TYR A 82 38.92 -23.15 12.17
CA TYR A 82 39.55 -23.99 11.17
C TYR A 82 41.08 -23.97 11.28
N PHE A 83 41.68 -22.81 11.53
CA PHE A 83 43.13 -22.65 11.66
C PHE A 83 43.66 -23.27 12.96
N LEU A 84 42.96 -23.10 14.09
CA LEU A 84 43.28 -23.77 15.35
C LEU A 84 43.15 -25.30 15.22
N PHE A 85 42.12 -25.77 14.54
CA PHE A 85 41.88 -27.20 14.33
C PHE A 85 42.85 -27.84 13.33
N SER A 86 43.36 -27.07 12.37
CA SER A 86 44.32 -27.54 11.36
C SER A 86 45.77 -27.40 11.79
N GLY A 87 46.10 -26.42 12.63
CA GLY A 87 47.45 -26.22 13.17
C GLY A 87 47.76 -26.99 14.45
N GLY A 88 46.75 -27.58 15.10
CA GLY A 88 46.90 -28.39 16.32
C GLY A 88 46.95 -29.92 16.09
N ARG A 89 46.92 -30.38 14.84
CA ARG A 89 47.09 -31.79 14.45
C ARG A 89 48.44 -31.99 13.77
#